data_AF-A0A1E7FR68-F1
#
_entry.id   AF-A0A1E7FR68-F1
#
_cell.length_a   1.000
_cell.length_b   1.000
_cell.length_c   1.000
_cell.angle_alpha   90.00
_cell.angle_beta   90.00
_cell.angle_gamma   90.00
#
_symmetry.space_group_name_H-M   'P 1'
#
loop_
_entity.id
_entity.type
_entity.pdbx_description
1 polymer ?
#
loop_
_entity_poly.entity_id
_entity_poly.type
_entity_poly.pdbx_seq_one_letter_code
_entity_poly.pdbx_strand_id
1 'polypeptide(L)'
;MKFTAAAIALLGLTTFHSTIDDVEGKILRDNIGLNQAKDSALVYSRGYLCIIRQQDFAFVVPQQLVNVPTPGQLGELNLLGSSTIQSGGIYDPADVQIVDRLGTSEADNFFIFPRGQFAGQRQPKFIPQKDPGFFFNGECVATQVAGPQILGHSCLFNLCLGGGGYNCLAIVAGSKFVFNPLEQVVFSDTTFNFDDEVGLNAGTVVPALPPSYPGTIIGGTGLFMGAVGYVDVTTITGSTLTPAVDFLPEVFKIDAILPQAGYITQKINVVTNVPLPVAP
;
A
#
# COMPACT_ATOMS: atom_id res chain seq x y z
N MET A 1 42.38 -11.63 11.31
CA MET A 1 42.56 -10.81 10.08
C MET A 1 41.86 -11.52 8.94
N LYS A 2 41.02 -10.80 8.17
CA LYS A 2 40.71 -10.90 6.71
C LYS A 2 41.24 -12.16 5.95
N PHE A 3 40.55 -12.82 5.01
CA PHE A 3 39.53 -12.42 4.01
C PHE A 3 38.94 -13.67 3.27
N THR A 4 37.78 -13.44 2.62
CA THR A 4 37.27 -13.95 1.31
C THR A 4 36.77 -15.40 1.08
N ALA A 5 35.44 -15.49 0.88
CA ALA A 5 34.67 -15.90 -0.32
C ALA A 5 35.11 -17.11 -1.19
N ALA A 6 34.20 -18.05 -1.45
CA ALA A 6 33.27 -18.07 -2.61
C ALA A 6 32.59 -19.46 -2.73
N ALA A 7 31.34 -19.53 -3.19
CA ALA A 7 30.81 -20.70 -3.90
C ALA A 7 29.55 -20.37 -4.72
N ILE A 8 29.62 -20.76 -6.00
CA ILE A 8 28.58 -20.80 -7.02
C ILE A 8 27.96 -22.21 -6.99
N ALA A 9 26.64 -22.36 -7.23
CA ALA A 9 26.03 -23.34 -8.17
C ALA A 9 24.67 -23.93 -7.75
N LEU A 10 23.75 -23.85 -8.74
CA LEU A 10 22.78 -24.84 -9.24
C LEU A 10 21.67 -25.45 -8.34
N LEU A 11 20.43 -25.17 -8.78
CA LEU A 11 19.31 -26.09 -9.04
C LEU A 11 19.26 -27.43 -8.28
N GLY A 12 18.20 -27.59 -7.47
CA GLY A 12 17.78 -28.90 -6.97
C GLY A 12 16.40 -28.85 -6.33
N LEU A 13 15.38 -29.30 -7.07
CA LEU A 13 14.08 -29.73 -6.55
C LEU A 13 14.29 -30.80 -5.47
N THR A 14 13.62 -30.70 -4.33
CA THR A 14 13.36 -31.87 -3.47
C THR A 14 11.88 -31.93 -3.09
N THR A 15 11.22 -32.95 -3.64
CA THR A 15 9.93 -33.49 -3.19
C THR A 15 10.17 -34.41 -2.01
N PHE A 16 9.38 -34.28 -0.93
CA PHE A 16 9.42 -35.21 0.20
C PHE A 16 8.54 -36.44 -0.08
N HIS A 17 9.12 -37.63 0.04
CA HIS A 17 8.44 -38.92 0.21
C HIS A 17 8.97 -39.53 1.51
N SER A 18 8.08 -39.97 2.40
CA SER A 18 8.43 -40.76 3.57
C SER A 18 7.74 -42.12 3.50
N THR A 19 8.53 -43.19 3.40
CA THR A 19 8.13 -44.55 3.76
C THR A 19 8.59 -44.83 5.19
N ILE A 20 7.67 -45.26 6.05
CA ILE A 20 8.00 -45.84 7.36
C ILE A 20 7.71 -47.33 7.23
N ASP A 21 8.75 -48.15 7.33
CA ASP A 21 8.66 -49.60 7.42
C ASP A 21 8.38 -50.03 8.88
N ASP A 22 7.47 -51.00 8.98
CA ASP A 22 7.19 -51.98 10.02
C ASP A 22 7.90 -51.89 11.38
N VAL A 23 7.10 -51.72 12.43
CA VAL A 23 7.27 -52.44 13.70
C VAL A 23 5.91 -52.99 14.13
N GLU A 24 5.74 -54.31 13.96
CA GLU A 24 4.58 -55.08 14.39
C GLU A 24 4.60 -55.27 15.92
N GLY A 25 3.55 -54.82 16.60
CA GLY A 25 3.37 -54.94 18.06
C GLY A 25 1.89 -54.95 18.45
N LYS A 26 1.43 -56.12 18.89
CA LYS A 26 0.05 -56.59 19.05
C LYS A 26 -0.77 -55.88 20.17
N ILE A 27 -1.93 -55.34 19.77
CA ILE A 27 -3.25 -55.21 20.45
C ILE A 27 -3.26 -54.87 21.95
N LEU A 28 -3.74 -53.66 22.26
CA LEU A 28 -4.58 -53.38 23.44
C LEU A 28 -5.71 -52.45 23.00
N ARG A 29 -6.88 -53.05 22.70
CA ARG A 29 -8.15 -52.32 22.62
C ARG A 29 -8.59 -52.07 24.05
N ASP A 30 -8.59 -50.82 24.48
CA ASP A 30 -9.52 -50.33 25.51
C ASP A 30 -9.72 -48.81 25.35
N ASN A 31 -10.94 -48.47 24.91
CA ASN A 31 -11.73 -47.27 25.19
C ASN A 31 -11.00 -46.02 25.73
N ILE A 32 -10.32 -45.30 24.86
CA ILE A 32 -10.27 -43.84 24.94
C ILE A 32 -10.85 -43.34 23.64
N GLY A 33 -12.07 -42.79 23.71
CA GLY A 33 -12.64 -42.04 22.61
C GLY A 33 -11.70 -40.88 22.28
N LEU A 34 -10.80 -41.09 21.32
CA LEU A 34 -10.24 -39.99 20.57
C LEU A 34 -11.43 -39.33 19.89
N ASN A 35 -11.87 -38.23 20.48
CA ASN A 35 -12.43 -37.12 19.73
C ASN A 35 -11.43 -36.85 18.62
N GLN A 36 -11.68 -37.46 17.45
CA GLN A 36 -10.94 -37.21 16.23
C GLN A 36 -10.91 -35.70 16.07
N ALA A 37 -9.69 -35.17 16.03
CA ALA A 37 -9.36 -33.77 15.81
C ALA A 37 -10.26 -33.21 14.71
N LYS A 38 -11.26 -32.44 15.14
CA LYS A 38 -12.22 -31.73 14.28
C LYS A 38 -11.91 -30.24 14.37
N ASP A 39 -10.64 -29.89 14.23
CA ASP A 39 -10.19 -28.50 14.08
C ASP A 39 -9.46 -28.39 12.75
N SER A 40 -10.23 -28.33 11.67
CA SER A 40 -9.82 -27.50 10.54
C SER A 40 -9.65 -26.10 11.11
N ALA A 41 -8.40 -25.64 11.31
CA ALA A 41 -8.10 -24.32 11.83
C ALA A 41 -9.00 -23.28 11.16
N LEU A 42 -9.90 -22.67 11.92
CA LEU A 42 -10.90 -21.75 11.38
C LEU A 42 -10.18 -20.60 10.69
N VAL A 43 -10.42 -20.45 9.39
CA VAL A 43 -9.86 -19.36 8.57
C VAL A 43 -10.91 -18.26 8.47
N TYR A 44 -10.59 -17.08 8.96
CA TYR A 44 -11.42 -15.89 8.88
C TYR A 44 -10.92 -14.99 7.75
N SER A 45 -11.82 -14.46 6.94
CA SER A 45 -11.49 -13.50 5.90
C SER A 45 -12.44 -12.31 5.93
N ARG A 46 -11.87 -11.10 5.78
CA ARG A 46 -12.63 -9.84 5.68
C ARG A 46 -11.86 -8.82 4.86
N GLY A 47 -12.58 -8.05 4.05
CA GLY A 47 -12.05 -6.89 3.36
C GLY A 47 -12.36 -5.61 4.15
N TYR A 48 -11.39 -4.70 4.21
CA TYR A 48 -11.54 -3.37 4.79
C TYR A 48 -11.20 -2.30 3.76
N LEU A 49 -11.77 -1.11 3.92
CA LEU A 49 -11.33 0.09 3.21
C LEU A 49 -10.57 1.00 4.15
N CYS A 50 -9.34 1.33 3.78
CA CYS A 50 -8.53 2.36 4.40
C CYS A 50 -8.64 3.64 3.57
N ILE A 51 -9.04 4.75 4.20
CA ILE A 51 -9.04 6.07 3.56
C ILE A 51 -8.01 6.95 4.27
N ILE A 52 -7.02 7.39 3.50
CA ILE A 52 -5.90 8.22 3.93
C ILE A 52 -6.15 9.65 3.43
N ARG A 53 -6.12 10.60 4.37
CA ARG A 53 -6.21 12.03 4.04
C ARG A 53 -4.82 12.55 3.67
N GLN A 54 -4.77 13.63 2.91
CA GLN A 54 -3.52 14.26 2.51
C GLN A 54 -2.60 14.58 3.69
N GLN A 55 -3.14 15.11 4.79
CA GLN A 55 -2.38 15.43 6.00
C GLN A 55 -1.82 14.20 6.73
N ASP A 56 -2.34 13.00 6.43
CA ASP A 56 -1.94 11.74 7.04
C ASP A 56 -1.07 10.89 6.08
N PHE A 57 -0.56 11.52 5.01
CA PHE A 57 0.34 10.91 4.03
C PHE A 57 1.59 11.78 3.86
N ALA A 58 2.76 11.15 3.86
CA ALA A 58 4.02 11.82 3.57
C ALA A 58 4.90 10.95 2.68
N PHE A 59 5.52 11.57 1.69
CA PHE A 59 6.59 10.96 0.90
C PHE A 59 7.91 11.64 1.23
N VAL A 60 8.86 10.86 1.72
CA VAL A 60 10.16 11.33 2.19
C VAL A 60 11.22 10.74 1.29
N VAL A 61 12.02 11.60 0.66
CA VAL A 61 13.20 11.18 -0.10
C VAL A 61 14.42 11.43 0.79
N PRO A 62 15.26 10.41 1.08
CA PRO A 62 16.47 10.62 1.85
C PRO A 62 17.40 11.56 1.10
N GLN A 63 18.04 12.49 1.82
CA GLN A 63 19.07 13.35 1.23
C GLN A 63 20.29 12.50 0.86
N GLN A 64 20.40 12.14 -0.42
CA GLN A 64 21.63 11.54 -0.94
C GLN A 64 22.61 12.68 -1.29
N LEU A 65 23.59 12.91 -0.42
CA LEU A 65 24.65 13.91 -0.58
C LEU A 65 25.56 13.73 -1.81
N VAL A 66 25.36 12.68 -2.61
CA VAL A 66 26.33 12.24 -3.63
C VAL A 66 25.97 12.71 -5.04
N ASN A 67 24.68 12.89 -5.36
CA ASN A 67 24.23 13.37 -6.67
C ASN A 67 23.18 14.46 -6.47
N VAL A 68 23.60 15.73 -6.50
CA VAL A 68 22.65 16.85 -6.67
C VAL A 68 22.15 16.74 -8.11
N PRO A 69 20.86 16.43 -8.35
CA PRO A 69 20.33 16.39 -9.70
C PRO A 69 20.55 17.76 -10.35
N THR A 70 20.91 17.77 -11.63
CA THR A 70 20.95 19.03 -12.38
C THR A 70 19.54 19.65 -12.37
N PRO A 71 19.38 20.96 -12.15
CA PRO A 71 18.05 21.60 -12.20
C PRO A 71 17.29 21.21 -13.48
N GLY A 72 16.07 20.70 -13.32
CA GLY A 72 15.22 20.26 -14.45
C GLY A 72 15.36 18.80 -14.89
N GLN A 73 16.21 17.97 -14.26
CA GLN A 73 16.36 16.55 -14.62
C GLN A 73 15.76 15.60 -13.58
N LEU A 74 14.43 15.47 -13.61
CA LEU A 74 13.64 14.50 -12.81
C LEU A 74 14.11 13.04 -12.96
N GLY A 75 14.67 12.68 -14.11
CA GLY A 75 15.16 11.34 -14.42
C GLY A 75 16.43 10.92 -13.65
N GLU A 76 17.11 11.87 -13.00
CA GLU A 76 18.34 11.60 -12.22
C GLU A 76 18.07 11.33 -10.74
N LEU A 77 16.82 11.48 -10.29
CA LEU A 77 16.43 11.19 -8.90
C LEU A 77 16.57 9.69 -8.61
N ASN A 78 17.39 9.38 -7.62
CA ASN A 78 17.49 8.04 -7.06
C ASN A 78 16.53 7.92 -5.87
N LEU A 79 15.43 7.19 -6.05
CA LEU A 79 14.42 7.01 -4.99
C LEU A 79 14.80 5.91 -3.97
N LEU A 80 16.03 5.38 -4.01
CA LEU A 80 16.44 4.32 -3.09
C LEU A 80 16.39 4.82 -1.64
N GLY A 81 15.67 4.08 -0.80
CA GLY A 81 15.46 4.46 0.60
C GLY A 81 14.43 5.57 0.80
N SER A 82 13.76 6.04 -0.27
CA SER A 82 12.57 6.87 -0.11
C SER A 82 11.50 6.10 0.65
N SER A 83 10.75 6.81 1.49
CA SER A 83 9.69 6.20 2.27
C SER A 83 8.36 6.93 2.13
N THR A 84 7.29 6.15 2.08
CA THR A 84 5.91 6.63 2.18
C THR A 84 5.39 6.28 3.56
N ILE A 85 5.05 7.30 4.34
CA ILE A 85 4.42 7.15 5.64
C ILE A 85 2.94 7.46 5.47
N GLN A 86 2.08 6.56 5.95
CA GLN A 86 0.64 6.69 5.79
C GLN A 86 -0.11 6.33 7.07
N SER A 87 -1.23 7.01 7.28
CA SER A 87 -2.20 6.71 8.32
C SER A 87 -3.62 6.99 7.81
N GLY A 88 -4.52 6.03 7.96
CA GLY A 88 -5.88 6.14 7.46
C GLY A 88 -6.90 5.57 8.43
N GLY A 89 -8.16 6.01 8.31
CA GLY A 89 -9.28 5.37 9.00
C GLY A 89 -9.69 4.09 8.29
N ILE A 90 -10.14 3.10 9.05
CA ILE A 90 -10.66 1.83 8.52
C ILE A 90 -12.18 1.82 8.57
N TYR A 91 -12.79 1.44 7.45
CA TYR A 91 -14.24 1.42 7.24
C TYR A 91 -14.69 0.09 6.64
N ASP A 92 -15.97 -0.25 6.83
CA ASP A 92 -16.57 -1.36 6.10
C ASP A 92 -16.73 -0.97 4.62
N PRO A 93 -16.32 -1.84 3.67
CA PRO A 93 -16.57 -1.62 2.25
C PRO A 93 -18.03 -1.36 1.88
N ALA A 94 -19.00 -1.79 2.68
CA ALA A 94 -20.42 -1.53 2.47
C ALA A 94 -20.83 -0.07 2.72
N ASP A 95 -20.11 0.66 3.58
CA ASP A 95 -20.48 2.01 4.03
C ASP A 95 -19.82 3.13 3.22
N VAL A 96 -18.82 2.79 2.40
CA VAL A 96 -18.10 3.75 1.55
C VAL A 96 -18.37 3.47 0.08
N GLN A 97 -19.06 4.40 -0.57
CA GLN A 97 -19.25 4.36 -2.01
C GLN A 97 -18.07 5.05 -2.74
N ILE A 98 -17.34 4.28 -3.55
CA ILE A 98 -16.38 4.84 -4.51
C ILE A 98 -17.13 5.22 -5.79
N VAL A 99 -16.98 6.48 -6.20
CA VAL A 99 -17.60 7.01 -7.43
C VAL A 99 -16.53 7.38 -8.44
N ASP A 100 -16.85 7.17 -9.72
CA ASP A 100 -16.02 7.65 -10.80
C ASP A 100 -16.01 9.18 -10.81
N ARG A 101 -14.81 9.74 -10.82
CA ARG A 101 -14.48 11.17 -10.92
C ARG A 101 -13.64 11.35 -12.17
N LEU A 102 -14.32 11.29 -13.32
CA LEU A 102 -13.71 11.39 -14.66
C LEU A 102 -13.22 12.81 -14.99
N GLY A 103 -13.22 13.74 -14.02
CA GLY A 103 -12.93 15.16 -14.26
C GLY A 103 -13.99 15.84 -15.12
N THR A 104 -15.22 15.34 -15.13
CA THR A 104 -16.34 15.86 -15.92
C THR A 104 -17.37 16.63 -15.10
N SER A 105 -17.31 16.54 -13.76
CA SER A 105 -18.30 17.14 -12.86
C SER A 105 -17.82 18.47 -12.27
N GLU A 106 -18.74 19.40 -11.97
CA GLU A 106 -18.41 20.66 -11.28
C GLU A 106 -17.82 20.45 -9.88
N ALA A 107 -18.11 19.30 -9.26
CA ALA A 107 -17.54 18.90 -7.97
C ALA A 107 -16.06 18.50 -8.05
N ASP A 108 -15.48 18.46 -9.25
CA ASP A 108 -14.05 18.22 -9.50
C ASP A 108 -13.30 19.55 -9.77
N ASN A 109 -14.00 20.69 -9.71
CA ASN A 109 -13.39 22.01 -9.86
C ASN A 109 -12.67 22.43 -8.58
N PHE A 110 -11.46 22.94 -8.73
CA PHE A 110 -10.79 23.70 -7.68
C PHE A 110 -11.18 25.17 -7.82
N PHE A 111 -11.20 25.90 -6.70
CA PHE A 111 -11.76 27.25 -6.51
C PHE A 111 -11.50 28.28 -7.64
N ILE A 112 -10.43 28.12 -8.43
CA ILE A 112 -10.01 29.04 -9.50
C ILE A 112 -9.55 28.32 -10.78
N PHE A 113 -9.49 26.97 -10.79
CA PHE A 113 -8.86 26.21 -11.87
C PHE A 113 -9.67 24.97 -12.27
N PRO A 114 -9.71 24.62 -13.57
CA PRO A 114 -10.41 23.44 -14.02
C PRO A 114 -9.75 22.14 -13.54
N ARG A 115 -10.57 21.26 -12.95
CA ARG A 115 -10.57 19.79 -13.05
C ARG A 115 -9.25 19.05 -12.81
N GLY A 116 -8.91 18.82 -11.54
CA GLY A 116 -7.83 17.90 -11.18
C GLY A 116 -8.17 16.44 -11.51
N GLN A 117 -7.23 15.73 -12.15
CA GLN A 117 -7.35 14.29 -12.37
C GLN A 117 -6.86 13.51 -11.14
N PHE A 118 -7.72 12.65 -10.61
CA PHE A 118 -7.38 11.76 -9.51
C PHE A 118 -6.77 10.46 -10.04
N ALA A 119 -5.79 9.91 -9.32
CA ALA A 119 -5.26 8.60 -9.66
C ALA A 119 -6.38 7.54 -9.60
N GLY A 120 -6.52 6.76 -10.66
CA GLY A 120 -7.62 5.79 -10.82
C GLY A 120 -8.98 6.40 -11.18
N GLN A 121 -9.07 7.71 -11.43
CA GLN A 121 -10.29 8.45 -11.82
C GLN A 121 -11.48 8.20 -10.89
N ARG A 122 -11.21 7.96 -9.61
CA ARG A 122 -12.21 7.57 -8.62
C ARG A 122 -11.92 8.25 -7.31
N GLN A 123 -12.96 8.54 -6.55
CA GLN A 123 -12.86 9.05 -5.17
C GLN A 123 -14.01 8.50 -4.33
N PRO A 124 -13.84 8.41 -2.99
CA PRO A 124 -14.98 8.20 -2.10
C PRO A 124 -15.99 9.35 -2.26
N LYS A 125 -17.27 9.01 -2.41
CA LYS A 125 -18.37 9.99 -2.51
C LYS A 125 -18.55 10.76 -1.20
N PHE A 126 -18.44 10.04 -0.10
CA PHE A 126 -18.53 10.54 1.26
C PHE A 126 -17.61 9.69 2.14
N ILE A 127 -17.07 10.30 3.19
CA ILE A 127 -16.19 9.64 4.15
C ILE A 127 -16.90 9.69 5.51
N PRO A 128 -17.26 8.53 6.08
CA PRO A 128 -17.82 8.47 7.43
C PRO A 128 -16.88 9.08 8.48
N GLN A 129 -17.43 9.38 9.65
CA GLN A 129 -16.61 9.85 10.76
C GLN A 129 -15.61 8.75 11.16
N LYS A 130 -14.32 9.08 11.18
CA LYS A 130 -13.25 8.16 11.59
C LYS A 130 -13.45 7.72 13.04
N ASP A 131 -13.51 6.42 13.28
CA ASP A 131 -13.40 5.84 14.62
C ASP A 131 -11.90 5.82 15.03
N PRO A 132 -11.53 6.37 16.20
CA PRO A 132 -10.14 6.42 16.63
C PRO A 132 -9.52 5.05 16.92
N GLY A 133 -10.33 4.02 17.17
CA GLY A 133 -9.90 2.63 17.37
C GLY A 133 -9.71 1.83 16.08
N PHE A 134 -10.13 2.36 14.94
CA PHE A 134 -10.06 1.70 13.64
C PHE A 134 -9.18 2.49 12.67
N PHE A 135 -7.94 2.06 12.54
CA PHE A 135 -6.98 2.73 11.67
C PHE A 135 -5.96 1.76 11.08
N PHE A 136 -5.36 2.19 9.98
CA PHE A 136 -4.27 1.52 9.34
C PHE A 136 -3.13 2.49 9.15
N ASN A 137 -1.97 2.18 9.71
CA ASN A 137 -0.80 3.04 9.61
C ASN A 137 0.46 2.25 9.34
N GLY A 138 1.49 2.94 8.86
CA GLY A 138 2.82 2.39 8.71
C GLY A 138 3.64 3.09 7.65
N GLU A 139 4.71 2.41 7.26
CA GLU A 139 5.72 2.95 6.37
C GLU A 139 6.07 1.91 5.31
N CYS A 140 6.21 2.35 4.06
CA CYS A 140 6.85 1.59 3.01
C CYS A 140 8.15 2.28 2.60
N VAL A 141 9.22 1.51 2.45
CA VAL A 141 10.52 1.98 1.99
C VAL A 141 10.83 1.36 0.63
N ALA A 142 11.23 2.18 -0.34
CA ALA A 142 11.72 1.72 -1.64
C ALA A 142 13.06 0.99 -1.46
N THR A 143 13.06 -0.32 -1.69
CA THR A 143 14.23 -1.19 -1.50
C THR A 143 14.99 -1.45 -2.80
N GLN A 144 14.33 -1.25 -3.95
CA GLN A 144 14.90 -1.43 -5.28
C GLN A 144 14.37 -0.34 -6.20
N VAL A 145 15.25 0.30 -6.96
CA VAL A 145 14.90 1.41 -7.86
C VAL A 145 15.77 1.40 -9.12
N ALA A 146 15.26 2.00 -10.19
CA ALA A 146 16.00 2.33 -11.40
C ALA A 146 15.65 3.76 -11.82
N GLY A 147 16.55 4.71 -11.54
CA GLY A 147 16.25 6.14 -11.64
C GLY A 147 15.00 6.49 -10.82
N PRO A 148 13.98 7.15 -11.42
CA PRO A 148 12.75 7.53 -10.72
C PRO A 148 11.77 6.36 -10.54
N GLN A 149 12.06 5.17 -11.07
CA GLN A 149 11.18 4.01 -10.96
C GLN A 149 11.45 3.24 -9.68
N ILE A 150 10.41 3.00 -8.90
CA ILE A 150 10.38 2.01 -7.83
C ILE A 150 10.21 0.63 -8.48
N LEU A 151 11.16 -0.26 -8.22
CA LEU A 151 11.16 -1.66 -8.69
C LEU A 151 10.74 -2.64 -7.57
N GLY A 152 10.76 -2.17 -6.32
CA GLY A 152 10.25 -2.89 -5.18
C GLY A 152 10.29 -2.06 -3.91
N HIS A 153 9.38 -2.36 -3.00
CA HIS A 153 9.34 -1.78 -1.66
C HIS A 153 9.22 -2.86 -0.60
N SER A 154 9.45 -2.47 0.65
CA SER A 154 9.09 -3.23 1.84
C SER A 154 8.29 -2.33 2.77
N CYS A 155 7.20 -2.83 3.32
CA CYS A 155 6.30 -2.09 4.19
C CYS A 155 6.14 -2.78 5.54
N LEU A 156 6.01 -1.97 6.58
CA LEU A 156 5.58 -2.39 7.91
C LEU A 156 4.31 -1.64 8.25
N PHE A 157 3.23 -2.38 8.50
CA PHE A 157 1.92 -1.81 8.80
C PHE A 157 1.35 -2.35 10.10
N ASN A 158 0.53 -1.53 10.74
CA ASN A 158 -0.41 -1.96 11.77
C ASN A 158 -1.83 -1.74 11.28
N LEU A 159 -2.65 -2.79 11.35
CA LEU A 159 -4.09 -2.72 11.12
C LEU A 159 -4.81 -2.86 12.46
N CYS A 160 -5.29 -1.76 13.01
CA CYS A 160 -6.00 -1.71 14.27
C CYS A 160 -7.51 -1.75 14.05
N LEU A 161 -8.17 -2.68 14.73
CA LEU A 161 -9.59 -3.01 14.53
C LEU A 161 -10.34 -3.00 15.88
N GLY A 162 -10.22 -1.89 16.61
CA GLY A 162 -10.93 -1.65 17.86
C GLY A 162 -10.05 -1.68 19.11
N GLY A 163 -10.70 -1.85 20.27
CA GLY A 163 -10.03 -1.80 21.58
C GLY A 163 -9.35 -0.46 21.83
N GLY A 164 -9.90 0.66 21.35
CA GLY A 164 -9.29 1.99 21.47
C GLY A 164 -7.96 2.14 20.71
N GLY A 165 -7.67 1.26 19.75
CA GLY A 165 -6.39 1.24 19.02
C GLY A 165 -5.35 0.26 19.58
N TYR A 166 -5.73 -0.62 20.51
CA TYR A 166 -4.84 -1.64 21.09
C TYR A 166 -4.97 -3.03 20.46
N ASN A 167 -6.04 -3.29 19.71
CA ASN A 167 -6.23 -4.54 18.99
C ASN A 167 -5.71 -4.36 17.56
N CYS A 168 -4.43 -4.68 17.32
CA CYS A 168 -3.79 -4.44 16.03
C CYS A 168 -3.12 -5.70 15.47
N LEU A 169 -3.18 -5.87 14.15
CA LEU A 169 -2.40 -6.86 13.41
C LEU A 169 -1.10 -6.21 12.93
N ALA A 170 0.02 -6.88 13.16
CA ALA A 170 1.33 -6.47 12.65
C ALA A 170 1.56 -7.16 11.30
N ILE A 171 1.78 -6.35 10.26
CA ILE A 171 1.84 -6.81 8.87
C ILE A 171 3.18 -6.40 8.28
N VAL A 172 3.86 -7.36 7.65
CA VAL A 172 5.00 -7.11 6.77
C VAL A 172 4.52 -7.30 5.35
N ALA A 173 4.55 -6.26 4.53
CA ALA A 173 4.08 -6.30 3.17
C ALA A 173 5.17 -5.84 2.20
N GLY A 174 4.98 -6.15 0.92
CA GLY A 174 5.84 -5.63 -0.13
C GLY A 174 6.02 -6.62 -1.25
N SER A 175 6.40 -6.08 -2.40
CA SER A 175 6.67 -6.87 -3.59
C SER A 175 7.61 -6.14 -4.52
N LYS A 176 7.99 -6.86 -5.58
CA LYS A 176 8.62 -6.25 -6.76
C LYS A 176 7.53 -5.83 -7.71
N PHE A 177 7.56 -4.58 -8.13
CA PHE A 177 6.65 -4.00 -9.10
C PHE A 177 7.32 -2.80 -9.73
N VAL A 178 6.96 -2.49 -10.98
CA VAL A 178 7.49 -1.31 -11.68
C VAL A 178 6.48 -0.19 -11.53
N PHE A 179 6.87 0.89 -10.86
CA PHE A 179 6.03 2.05 -10.66
C PHE A 179 6.87 3.31 -10.57
N ASN A 180 6.51 4.32 -11.35
CA ASN A 180 7.20 5.60 -11.35
C ASN A 180 6.29 6.67 -10.72
N PRO A 181 6.51 7.06 -9.45
CA PRO A 181 5.72 8.12 -8.82
C PRO A 181 5.94 9.48 -9.48
N LEU A 182 7.00 9.66 -10.27
CA LEU A 182 7.32 10.91 -10.96
C LEU A 182 6.81 10.96 -12.40
N GLU A 183 6.56 9.82 -13.06
CA GLU A 183 5.82 9.76 -14.33
C GLU A 183 4.37 10.22 -14.16
N GLN A 184 3.88 10.15 -12.92
CA GLN A 184 2.62 10.77 -12.55
C GLN A 184 2.71 12.31 -12.68
N VAL A 185 3.84 12.94 -12.36
CA VAL A 185 4.00 14.40 -12.26
C VAL A 185 4.28 15.05 -13.63
N VAL A 186 4.63 14.25 -14.63
CA VAL A 186 5.30 14.68 -15.84
C VAL A 186 4.34 14.56 -17.04
N PHE A 187 3.89 15.73 -17.50
CA PHE A 187 3.06 15.98 -18.69
C PHE A 187 1.56 15.68 -18.57
N SER A 188 0.88 16.62 -17.93
CA SER A 188 -0.39 17.02 -18.48
C SER A 188 -0.46 18.54 -18.44
N ASP A 189 -0.08 19.16 -19.55
CA ASP A 189 -0.34 20.56 -19.88
C ASP A 189 -1.85 20.91 -19.78
N THR A 190 -2.68 19.87 -19.64
CA THR A 190 -4.13 19.90 -19.60
C THR A 190 -4.73 19.70 -18.19
N THR A 191 -4.06 18.99 -17.27
CA THR A 191 -4.60 18.70 -15.92
C THR A 191 -4.87 20.00 -15.16
N PHE A 192 -4.09 21.03 -15.45
CA PHE A 192 -4.38 22.41 -15.12
C PHE A 192 -4.01 23.27 -16.33
N ASN A 193 -4.71 23.14 -17.46
CA ASN A 193 -4.48 24.09 -18.55
C ASN A 193 -4.95 25.47 -18.11
N PHE A 194 -4.04 26.43 -18.16
CA PHE A 194 -4.31 27.84 -17.84
C PHE A 194 -4.81 28.62 -19.07
N ASP A 195 -4.74 28.00 -20.26
CA ASP A 195 -5.26 28.57 -21.50
C ASP A 195 -6.68 28.06 -21.77
N ASP A 196 -7.65 28.97 -21.73
CA ASP A 196 -9.11 28.75 -21.89
C ASP A 196 -9.54 28.06 -23.21
N GLU A 197 -8.61 27.80 -24.14
CA GLU A 197 -8.93 27.26 -25.48
C GLU A 197 -8.75 25.73 -25.63
N VAL A 198 -8.07 25.05 -24.72
CA VAL A 198 -7.88 23.59 -24.83
C VAL A 198 -8.98 22.88 -24.05
N GLY A 199 -9.85 22.21 -24.81
CA GLY A 199 -11.00 21.49 -24.30
C GLY A 199 -10.69 20.61 -23.08
N LEU A 200 -11.72 20.49 -22.24
CA LEU A 200 -11.86 19.56 -21.12
C LEU A 200 -10.93 18.35 -21.21
N ASN A 201 -10.31 17.97 -20.08
CA ASN A 201 -9.39 16.83 -19.84
C ASN A 201 -9.79 15.42 -20.38
N ALA A 202 -10.76 15.32 -21.28
CA ALA A 202 -11.07 14.15 -22.07
C ALA A 202 -9.85 13.71 -22.92
N GLY A 203 -9.21 12.64 -22.49
CA GLY A 203 -8.09 12.00 -23.20
C GLY A 203 -6.69 12.28 -22.64
N THR A 204 -6.58 12.91 -21.47
CA THR A 204 -5.30 13.26 -20.85
C THR A 204 -4.83 12.19 -19.87
N VAL A 205 -3.52 12.13 -19.60
CA VAL A 205 -2.86 11.03 -18.88
C VAL A 205 -3.31 10.98 -17.42
N VAL A 206 -4.10 9.96 -17.11
CA VAL A 206 -4.58 9.68 -15.76
C VAL A 206 -3.42 9.14 -14.92
N PRO A 207 -3.19 9.65 -13.71
CA PRO A 207 -2.19 9.10 -12.82
C PRO A 207 -2.45 7.61 -12.54
N ALA A 208 -1.47 6.76 -12.82
CA ALA A 208 -1.59 5.33 -12.59
C ALA A 208 -1.60 5.02 -11.09
N LEU A 209 -2.42 4.07 -10.66
CA LEU A 209 -2.37 3.56 -9.29
C LEU A 209 -1.16 2.61 -9.13
N PRO A 210 -0.51 2.59 -7.95
CA PRO A 210 0.50 1.58 -7.69
C PRO A 210 -0.13 0.18 -7.75
N PRO A 211 0.60 -0.84 -8.24
CA PRO A 211 0.14 -2.23 -8.23
C PRO A 211 -0.23 -2.70 -6.83
N SER A 212 -1.15 -3.67 -6.75
CA SER A 212 -1.45 -4.36 -5.50
C SER A 212 -0.24 -5.17 -5.03
N TYR A 213 -0.10 -5.33 -3.72
CA TYR A 213 1.02 -6.08 -3.17
C TYR A 213 0.62 -6.97 -1.97
N PRO A 214 1.20 -8.18 -1.92
CA PRO A 214 1.04 -9.11 -0.81
C PRO A 214 1.67 -8.62 0.49
N GLY A 215 1.17 -9.16 1.60
CA GLY A 215 1.78 -9.09 2.92
C GLY A 215 1.41 -10.26 3.80
N THR A 216 2.16 -10.40 4.89
CA THR A 216 2.04 -11.48 5.85
C THR A 216 1.79 -10.90 7.23
N ILE A 217 0.82 -11.47 7.94
CA ILE A 217 0.55 -11.14 9.35
C ILE A 217 1.59 -11.90 10.18
N ILE A 218 2.45 -11.14 10.87
CA ILE A 218 3.54 -11.69 11.69
C ILE A 218 3.19 -11.75 13.18
N GLY A 219 2.00 -11.27 13.54
CA GLY A 219 1.51 -11.23 14.91
C GLY A 219 0.43 -10.17 15.09
N GLY A 220 0.14 -9.88 16.36
CA GLY A 220 -0.76 -8.81 16.72
C GLY A 220 -0.75 -8.53 18.21
N THR A 221 -1.50 -7.51 18.60
CA THR A 221 -1.66 -7.05 19.98
C THR A 221 -3.11 -7.20 20.42
N GLY A 222 -3.34 -7.22 21.73
CA GLY A 222 -4.68 -7.34 22.30
C GLY A 222 -5.38 -8.62 21.85
N LEU A 223 -6.58 -8.50 21.28
CA LEU A 223 -7.37 -9.64 20.78
C LEU A 223 -6.71 -10.39 19.59
N PHE A 224 -5.71 -9.80 18.95
CA PHE A 224 -5.00 -10.41 17.83
C PHE A 224 -3.62 -10.98 18.20
N MET A 225 -3.36 -11.18 19.50
CA MET A 225 -2.14 -11.85 19.94
C MET A 225 -2.07 -13.28 19.34
N GLY A 226 -0.96 -13.58 18.66
CA GLY A 226 -0.78 -14.87 17.96
C GLY A 226 -1.50 -14.97 16.61
N ALA A 227 -2.01 -13.86 16.09
CA ALA A 227 -2.58 -13.82 14.74
C ALA A 227 -1.50 -14.10 13.69
N VAL A 228 -1.82 -14.98 12.75
CA VAL A 228 -1.03 -15.29 11.57
C VAL A 228 -1.94 -15.35 10.36
N GLY A 229 -1.39 -15.12 9.18
CA GLY A 229 -2.15 -15.11 7.95
C GLY A 229 -1.55 -14.21 6.89
N TYR A 230 -2.39 -13.81 5.95
CA TYR A 230 -1.97 -13.08 4.76
C TYR A 230 -2.89 -11.87 4.54
N VAL A 231 -2.30 -10.82 3.96
CA VAL A 231 -2.98 -9.59 3.60
C VAL A 231 -2.66 -9.25 2.15
N ASP A 232 -3.65 -8.75 1.40
CA ASP A 232 -3.42 -8.13 0.11
C ASP A 232 -3.85 -6.66 0.18
N VAL A 233 -2.95 -5.76 -0.20
CA VAL A 233 -3.20 -4.32 -0.20
C VAL A 233 -3.32 -3.85 -1.64
N THR A 234 -4.48 -3.31 -1.99
CA THR A 234 -4.78 -2.78 -3.32
C THR A 234 -5.17 -1.32 -3.22
N THR A 235 -4.44 -0.43 -3.91
CA THR A 235 -4.84 0.98 -4.00
C THR A 235 -5.97 1.11 -5.04
N ILE A 236 -7.09 1.73 -4.66
CA ILE A 236 -8.27 1.92 -5.53
C ILE A 236 -8.37 3.37 -6.03
N THR A 237 -8.00 4.32 -5.19
CA THR A 237 -8.01 5.75 -5.53
C THR A 237 -6.73 6.39 -5.02
N GLY A 238 -6.26 7.42 -5.70
CA GLY A 238 -5.20 8.29 -5.20
C GLY A 238 -5.58 9.75 -5.37
N SER A 239 -4.78 10.60 -4.74
CA SER A 239 -4.89 12.04 -4.84
C SER A 239 -4.53 12.55 -6.25
N THR A 240 -4.80 13.83 -6.49
CA THR A 240 -4.36 14.53 -7.69
C THR A 240 -2.84 14.62 -7.74
N LEU A 241 -2.30 14.93 -8.92
CA LEU A 241 -0.91 15.30 -9.06
C LEU A 241 -0.67 16.66 -8.40
N THR A 242 0.44 16.81 -7.69
CA THR A 242 1.01 18.15 -7.47
C THR A 242 1.74 18.55 -8.75
N PRO A 243 1.37 19.65 -9.44
CA PRO A 243 2.18 20.14 -10.55
C PRO A 243 3.53 20.61 -9.98
N ALA A 244 4.56 19.77 -10.12
CA ALA A 244 5.92 20.10 -9.71
C ALA A 244 6.55 21.00 -10.78
N VAL A 245 7.04 22.17 -10.38
CA VAL A 245 7.49 23.18 -11.35
C VAL A 245 9.00 23.35 -11.36
N ASP A 246 9.67 23.18 -10.21
CA ASP A 246 11.11 23.43 -10.14
C ASP A 246 11.83 22.57 -9.09
N PHE A 247 13.08 22.23 -9.40
CA PHE A 247 14.06 21.64 -8.49
C PHE A 247 15.15 22.69 -8.23
N LEU A 248 15.13 23.31 -7.05
CA LEU A 248 16.19 24.23 -6.66
C LEU A 248 17.34 23.43 -5.99
N PRO A 249 18.60 23.64 -6.39
CA PRO A 249 19.74 22.83 -5.92
C PRO A 249 20.10 23.06 -4.44
N GLU A 250 19.62 24.13 -3.82
CA GLU A 250 19.94 24.49 -2.43
C GLU A 250 18.94 23.95 -1.41
N VAL A 251 17.74 23.54 -1.85
CA VAL A 251 16.72 22.88 -1.03
C VAL A 251 15.99 21.89 -1.95
N PHE A 252 16.06 20.58 -1.66
CA PHE A 252 15.24 19.55 -2.33
C PHE A 252 13.76 19.78 -2.01
N LYS A 253 13.18 20.83 -2.59
CA LYS A 253 11.80 21.25 -2.45
C LYS A 253 11.20 21.22 -3.83
N ILE A 254 10.21 20.35 -3.99
CA ILE A 254 9.32 20.40 -5.13
C ILE A 254 8.33 21.52 -4.86
N ASP A 255 8.49 22.65 -5.54
CA ASP A 255 7.49 23.72 -5.47
C ASP A 255 6.27 23.29 -6.29
N ALA A 256 5.17 23.06 -5.58
CA ALA A 256 3.86 22.80 -6.15
C ALA A 256 3.06 24.11 -6.18
N ILE A 257 2.59 24.52 -7.35
CA ILE A 257 1.73 25.72 -7.48
C ILE A 257 0.37 25.49 -6.80
N LEU A 258 -0.07 24.23 -6.70
CA LEU A 258 -1.38 23.87 -6.17
C LEU A 258 -1.27 22.79 -5.08
N PRO A 259 -2.11 22.86 -4.03
CA PRO A 259 -2.22 21.78 -3.07
C PRO A 259 -2.77 20.53 -3.76
N GLN A 260 -2.17 19.38 -3.46
CA GLN A 260 -2.77 18.09 -3.79
C GLN A 260 -4.19 18.02 -3.21
N ALA A 261 -5.12 17.33 -3.86
CA ALA A 261 -6.38 16.97 -3.22
C ALA A 261 -6.86 15.59 -3.57
N GLY A 262 -7.97 15.19 -2.95
CA GLY A 262 -8.47 13.84 -2.99
C GLY A 262 -7.86 12.96 -1.91
N TYR A 263 -8.28 11.71 -1.93
CA TYR A 263 -7.98 10.72 -0.91
C TYR A 263 -7.31 9.51 -1.54
N ILE A 264 -6.34 8.96 -0.82
CA ILE A 264 -5.80 7.65 -1.14
C ILE A 264 -6.69 6.63 -0.46
N THR A 265 -7.29 5.74 -1.25
CA THR A 265 -8.11 4.65 -0.73
C THR A 265 -7.44 3.33 -1.04
N GLN A 266 -7.24 2.51 0.00
CA GLN A 266 -6.67 1.17 -0.10
C GLN A 266 -7.70 0.14 0.36
N LYS A 267 -7.90 -0.91 -0.43
CA LYS A 267 -8.60 -2.11 0.00
C LYS A 267 -7.60 -3.08 0.61
N ILE A 268 -7.90 -3.50 1.83
CA ILE A 268 -7.07 -4.40 2.61
C ILE A 268 -7.85 -5.70 2.79
N ASN A 269 -7.48 -6.73 2.04
CA ASN A 269 -8.08 -8.05 2.15
C ASN A 269 -7.29 -8.84 3.18
N VAL A 270 -7.91 -9.22 4.29
CA VAL A 270 -7.25 -9.92 5.39
C VAL A 270 -7.76 -11.35 5.45
N VAL A 271 -6.84 -12.29 5.60
CA VAL A 271 -7.12 -13.70 5.88
C VAL A 271 -6.27 -14.11 7.09
N THR A 272 -6.90 -14.62 8.15
CA THR A 272 -6.20 -14.95 9.40
C THR A 272 -6.84 -16.09 10.17
N ASN A 273 -6.13 -16.63 11.16
CA ASN A 273 -6.60 -17.65 12.10
C ASN A 273 -7.42 -17.08 13.27
N VAL A 274 -7.57 -15.75 13.38
CA VAL A 274 -8.34 -15.10 14.45
C VAL A 274 -9.60 -14.39 13.92
N PRO A 275 -10.71 -14.32 14.68
CA PRO A 275 -11.91 -13.62 14.23
C PRO A 275 -11.67 -12.15 13.91
N LEU A 276 -12.22 -11.68 12.79
CA LEU A 276 -12.08 -10.31 12.31
C LEU A 276 -13.39 -9.51 12.54
N PRO A 277 -13.36 -8.41 13.31
CA PRO A 277 -14.56 -7.60 13.59
C PRO A 277 -15.02 -6.83 12.36
N VAL A 278 -16.28 -6.39 12.38
CA VAL A 278 -16.82 -5.43 11.41
C VAL A 278 -16.22 -4.06 11.71
N ALA A 279 -15.84 -3.31 10.68
CA ALA A 279 -15.40 -1.92 10.84
C ALA A 279 -16.63 -0.99 10.96
N PRO A 280 -16.55 0.07 11.77
CA PRO A 280 -17.67 1.00 11.98
C PRO A 280 -17.86 1.99 10.82
#